data_AF-A0A9D9ZYE4-F1
#
_entry.id   AF-A0A9D9ZYE4-F1
#
_cell.length_a   1.000
_cell.length_b   1.000
_cell.length_c   1.000
_cell.angle_alpha   90.00
_cell.angle_beta   90.00
_cell.angle_gamma   90.00
#
_symmetry.space_group_name_H-M   'P 1'
#
loop_
_entity.id
_entity.type
_entity.pdbx_description
1 polymer ?
#
loop_
_entity_poly.entity_id
_entity_poly.type
_entity_poly.pdbx_seq_one_letter_code
_entity_poly.pdbx_strand_id
1 'polypeptide(L)' 'MNEQSIEQSFIDSADLKYQAAQQLSKPIALGIQALITCVTGGGKVLACGNGGSAADSQHFAAEFVGRY' A
#
# COMPACT_ATOMS: atom_id res chain seq x y z
N MET A 1 -9.57 26.22 2.06
CA MET A 1 -10.05 24.90 2.53
C MET A 1 -10.91 25.19 3.74
N ASN A 2 -12.21 24.88 3.69
CA ASN A 2 -13.13 25.12 4.81
C ASN A 2 -13.31 23.84 5.62
N GLU A 3 -13.80 23.94 6.84
CA GLU A 3 -13.98 22.79 7.76
C GLU A 3 -14.78 21.67 7.10
N GLN A 4 -15.89 22.01 6.44
CA GLN A 4 -16.72 21.06 5.70
C GLN A 4 -15.95 20.25 4.64
N SER A 5 -15.04 20.87 3.88
CA SER A 5 -14.23 20.15 2.87
C SER A 5 -13.21 19.19 3.48
N ILE A 6 -12.72 19.50 4.68
CA ILE A 6 -11.80 18.63 5.41
C ILE A 6 -12.57 17.41 5.92
N GLU A 7 -13.72 17.63 6.56
CA GLU A 7 -14.61 16.56 7.04
C GLU A 7 -15.04 15.64 5.91
N GLN A 8 -15.45 16.20 4.76
CA GLN A 8 -15.86 15.40 3.61
C GLN A 8 -14.70 14.53 3.09
N SER A 9 -13.47 15.05 3.07
CA SER A 9 -12.31 14.26 2.63
C SER A 9 -12.05 13.04 3.53
N PHE A 10 -12.30 13.15 4.83
CA PHE A 10 -12.22 12.01 5.75
C PHE A 10 -13.32 10.98 5.48
N ILE A 11 -14.55 11.44 5.25
CA ILE A 11 -15.70 10.57 4.92
C ILE A 11 -15.44 9.79 3.64
N ASP A 12 -15.07 10.49 2.56
CA ASP A 12 -14.79 9.87 1.26
C ASP A 12 -13.66 8.84 1.35
N SER A 13 -12.63 9.14 2.14
CA SER A 13 -11.49 8.25 2.36
C SER A 13 -11.87 6.98 3.14
N ALA A 14 -12.80 7.07 4.08
CA ALA A 14 -13.31 5.94 4.84
C ALA A 14 -14.24 5.06 3.97
N ASP A 15 -15.16 5.69 3.24
CA ASP A 15 -16.09 5.00 2.34
C ASP A 15 -15.34 4.25 1.23
N LEU A 16 -14.32 4.88 0.64
CA LEU A 16 -13.49 4.24 -0.37
C LEU A 16 -12.78 2.99 0.19
N LYS A 17 -12.24 3.06 1.42
CA LYS A 17 -11.59 1.90 2.05
C LYS A 17 -12.59 0.80 2.34
N TYR A 18 -13.79 1.14 2.80
CA TYR A 18 -14.85 0.16 3.07
C TYR A 18 -15.25 -0.60 1.80
N GLN A 19 -15.46 0.12 0.69
CA GLN A 19 -15.81 -0.48 -0.61
C GLN A 19 -14.66 -1.31 -1.18
N ALA A 20 -13.42 -0.81 -1.08
CA ALA A 20 -12.25 -1.49 -1.60
C ALA A 20 -11.94 -2.79 -0.85
N ALA A 21 -12.27 -2.89 0.45
CA ALA A 21 -11.92 -4.03 1.28
C ALA A 21 -12.39 -5.37 0.68
N GLN A 22 -13.64 -5.47 0.22
CA GLN A 22 -14.17 -6.72 -0.33
C GLN A 22 -13.44 -7.15 -1.61
N GLN A 23 -13.09 -6.19 -2.47
CA GLN A 23 -12.46 -6.47 -3.77
C GLN A 23 -10.96 -6.70 -3.64
N LEU A 24 -10.28 -5.97 -2.75
CA LEU A 24 -8.83 -5.99 -2.64
C LEU A 24 -8.29 -7.02 -1.64
N SER A 25 -9.10 -7.52 -0.70
CA SER A 25 -8.63 -8.49 0.32
C SER A 25 -7.97 -9.72 -0.31
N LYS A 26 -8.63 -10.34 -1.30
CA LYS A 26 -8.12 -11.54 -1.97
C LYS A 26 -6.82 -11.26 -2.77
N PRO A 27 -6.75 -10.27 -3.68
CA PRO A 27 -5.51 -10.00 -4.40
C PRO A 27 -4.38 -9.53 -3.49
N ILE A 28 -4.65 -8.79 -2.41
CA ILE A 28 -3.63 -8.44 -1.41
C ILE A 28 -3.05 -9.70 -0.76
N ALA A 29 -3.89 -10.64 -0.32
CA ALA A 29 -3.41 -11.90 0.26
C ALA A 29 -2.54 -12.71 -0.71
N LEU A 30 -2.93 -12.77 -1.99
CA LEU A 30 -2.13 -13.42 -3.03
C LEU A 30 -0.79 -12.70 -3.27
N GLY A 31 -0.79 -11.36 -3.27
CA GLY A 31 0.42 -10.55 -3.39
C GLY A 31 1.38 -10.81 -2.23
N ILE A 32 0.88 -10.83 -0.99
CA ILE A 32 1.67 -11.16 0.20
C ILE A 32 2.30 -12.56 0.07
N GLN A 33 1.53 -13.56 -0.36
CA GLN A 33 2.07 -14.91 -0.54
C GLN A 33 3.19 -14.95 -1.60
N ALA A 34 3.04 -14.21 -2.70
CA ALA A 34 4.08 -14.10 -3.72
C ALA A 34 5.35 -13.41 -3.19
N LEU A 35 5.20 -12.36 -2.37
CA LEU A 35 6.32 -11.68 -1.73
C LEU A 35 7.06 -12.61 -0.76
N ILE A 36 6.34 -13.35 0.09
CA ILE A 36 6.93 -14.33 1.03
C ILE A 36 7.71 -15.39 0.27
N THR A 37 7.12 -15.98 -0.77
CA THR A 37 7.78 -17.01 -1.59
C THR A 37 9.04 -16.46 -2.26
N CYS A 38 8.99 -15.23 -2.79
CA CYS A 38 10.15 -14.59 -3.41
C CYS A 38 11.29 -14.40 -2.40
N VAL A 39 11.02 -13.78 -1.25
CA VAL A 39 12.05 -13.43 -0.26
C VAL A 39 12.63 -14.68 0.41
N THR A 40 11.80 -15.65 0.80
CA THR A 40 12.28 -16.89 1.42
C THR A 40 13.01 -17.82 0.44
N GLY A 41 12.70 -17.71 -0.86
CA GLY A 41 13.46 -18.35 -1.93
C GLY A 41 14.80 -17.68 -2.27
N GLY A 42 15.23 -16.66 -1.52
CA GLY A 42 16.46 -15.91 -1.79
C GLY A 42 16.33 -14.89 -2.93
N GLY A 43 15.10 -14.61 -3.37
CA GLY A 43 14.79 -13.57 -4.34
C GLY A 43 14.82 -12.17 -3.74
N LYS A 44 14.58 -11.17 -4.61
CA LYS A 44 14.52 -9.75 -4.24
C LYS A 44 13.26 -9.11 -4.80
N VAL A 45 12.71 -8.15 -4.07
CA VAL A 45 11.54 -7.38 -4.49
C VAL A 45 11.99 -6.00 -4.94
N LEU A 46 11.52 -5.55 -6.10
CA LEU A 46 11.79 -4.22 -6.64
C LEU A 46 10.47 -3.44 -6.69
N ALA A 47 10.46 -2.20 -6.20
CA ALA A 47 9.32 -1.30 -6.23
C ALA A 47 9.66 -0.04 -7.03
N CYS A 48 8.71 0.45 -7.83
CA CYS A 48 8.84 1.68 -8.60
C CYS A 48 7.48 2.38 -8.77
N GLY A 49 7.53 3.70 -8.93
CA GLY A 49 6.35 4.54 -9.10
C GLY A 49 6.75 5.98 -9.42
N ASN A 50 5.77 6.82 -9.79
CA ASN A 50 5.97 8.23 -10.12
C ASN A 50 5.17 9.11 -9.16
N GLY A 51 5.65 10.34 -8.88
CA GLY A 51 4.96 11.27 -7.99
C GLY A 51 4.77 10.70 -6.58
N GLY A 52 3.54 10.73 -6.05
CA GLY A 52 3.22 10.15 -4.74
C GLY A 52 3.58 8.67 -4.63
N SER A 53 3.38 7.88 -5.69
CA SER A 53 3.72 6.46 -5.69
C SER A 53 5.22 6.19 -5.69
N ALA A 54 6.05 7.17 -6.05
CA ALA A 54 7.50 7.07 -5.85
C ALA A 54 7.84 7.11 -4.35
N ALA A 55 7.15 7.95 -3.57
CA ALA A 55 7.27 8.02 -2.12
C ALA A 55 6.81 6.70 -1.46
N ASP A 56 5.71 6.11 -1.95
CA ASP A 56 5.25 4.80 -1.46
C ASP A 56 6.25 3.68 -1.82
N SER A 57 6.85 3.74 -3.02
CA SER A 57 7.83 2.73 -3.45
C SER A 57 9.08 2.73 -2.58
N GLN A 58 9.62 3.91 -2.24
CA GLN A 58 10.77 4.02 -1.33
C GLN A 58 10.38 3.64 0.10
N HIS A 59 9.17 3.98 0.57
CA HIS A 59 8.68 3.59 1.89
C HIS A 59 8.55 2.07 1.98
N PHE A 60 7.89 1.44 1.01
CA PHE A 60 7.77 -0.02 0.92
C PHE A 60 9.15 -0.70 0.93
N ALA A 61 10.10 -0.23 0.13
CA ALA A 61 11.45 -0.79 0.13
C ALA A 61 12.16 -0.62 1.49
N ALA A 62 11.99 0.54 2.14
CA ALA A 62 12.57 0.83 3.44
C ALA A 62 12.03 -0.09 4.55
N GLU A 63 10.75 -0.45 4.54
CA GLU A 63 10.18 -1.40 5.51
C GLU A 63 10.78 -2.82 5.38
N PHE A 64 11.25 -3.21 4.18
CA PHE A 64 11.87 -4.52 3.96
C PHE A 64 13.34 -4.59 4.40
N VAL A 65 14.07 -3.49 4.27
CA VAL A 65 15.53 -3.44 4.52
C VAL A 65 15.89 -2.69 5.80
N GLY A 66 14.94 -1.93 6.34
CA GLY A 66 15.10 -1.09 7.51
C GLY A 66 15.28 -1.93 8.77
N ARG A 67 16.27 -1.54 9.58
CA ARG A 67 16.55 -2.15 10.89
C ARG A 67 16.48 -1.12 12.03
N TYR A 68 16.04 0.11 11.73
CA TYR A 68 16.10 1.28 12.62
C TYR A 68 14.88 2.17 12.42
#